data_AF-A0A1F9RZV2-F1
#
_entry.id   AF-A0A1F9RZV2-F1
#
_cell.length_a   1.000
_cell.length_b   1.000
_cell.length_c   1.000
_cell.angle_alpha   90.00
_cell.angle_beta   90.00
_cell.angle_gamma   90.00
#
_symmetry.space_group_name_H-M   'P 1'
#
loop_
_entity.id
_entity.type
_entity.pdbx_description
1 polymer ?
#
loop_
_entity_poly.entity_id
_entity_poly.type
_entity_poly.pdbx_seq_one_letter_code
_entity_poly.pdbx_strand_id
1 'polypeptide(L)'
;MNPPGDADPLYVLARRVLLDALEALGTQRGALILVGAQAIYLHTGPAGLSIPEYTTDADIALDPQFLCDYPRLEETIRSAGFEPDGTNVGSWVTQRALGGRGVAVMVDLLVPAAVGGPGRRGARLGAHGSKVARKVKGLEAALVDKSQKTVSALETSDARSFNIAVAGPTALLVSKLHKIADRENEQGRLGDKDALDVLRLLRGVSMESFRDAFPPLMSDKVAGPVSREAASLLERLFSEPDSTGSRMAARAAAPMEPAETTAASCAALTGDLLSALRKG
;
A
#
# COMPACT_ATOMS: atom_id res chain seq x y z
N MET A 1 25.20 3.50 -9.42
CA MET A 1 24.55 2.18 -9.30
C MET A 1 24.97 1.62 -7.96
N ASN A 2 24.01 1.40 -7.06
CA ASN A 2 24.29 0.74 -5.79
C ASN A 2 24.70 -0.72 -6.04
N PRO A 3 25.51 -1.33 -5.16
CA PRO A 3 25.83 -2.74 -5.28
C PRO A 3 24.56 -3.60 -5.24
N PRO A 4 24.57 -4.78 -5.90
CA PRO A 4 23.44 -5.69 -5.88
C PRO A 4 23.14 -6.13 -4.44
N GLY A 5 21.91 -5.87 -3.97
CA GLY A 5 21.43 -6.24 -2.64
C GLY A 5 21.09 -5.08 -1.72
N ASP A 6 21.58 -3.86 -2.00
CA ASP A 6 21.25 -2.67 -1.20
C ASP A 6 19.96 -2.02 -1.68
N ALA A 7 19.09 -1.62 -0.74
CA ALA A 7 17.85 -0.92 -1.02
C ALA A 7 18.09 0.39 -1.80
N ASP A 8 17.13 0.76 -2.65
CA ASP A 8 17.20 2.03 -3.37
C ASP A 8 17.29 3.22 -2.37
N PRO A 9 18.18 4.21 -2.59
CA PRO A 9 18.34 5.32 -1.65
C PRO A 9 17.05 6.14 -1.43
N LEU A 10 16.19 6.24 -2.45
CA LEU A 10 14.88 6.87 -2.31
C LEU A 10 13.94 6.02 -1.45
N TYR A 11 14.03 4.69 -1.53
CA TYR A 11 13.27 3.82 -0.64
C TYR A 11 13.77 3.91 0.80
N VAL A 12 15.08 3.90 1.03
CA VAL A 12 15.67 4.12 2.36
C VAL A 12 15.18 5.45 2.94
N LEU A 13 15.20 6.51 2.13
CA LEU A 13 14.71 7.82 2.52
C LEU A 13 13.20 7.82 2.82
N ALA A 14 12.38 7.18 1.99
CA ALA A 14 10.94 7.05 2.21
C ALA A 14 10.61 6.23 3.46
N ARG A 15 11.41 5.20 3.78
CA ARG A 15 11.29 4.48 5.05
C ARG A 15 11.62 5.40 6.23
N ARG A 16 12.71 6.17 6.15
CA ARG A 16 13.07 7.13 7.21
C ARG A 16 11.95 8.14 7.48
N VAL A 17 11.35 8.68 6.41
CA VAL A 17 10.22 9.62 6.52
C VAL A 17 8.96 8.95 7.08
N LEU A 18 8.70 7.68 6.75
CA LEU A 18 7.66 6.92 7.45
C LEU A 18 7.94 6.84 8.95
N LEU A 19 9.18 6.55 9.37
CA LEU A 19 9.54 6.51 10.79
C LEU A 19 9.36 7.87 11.47
N ASP A 20 9.71 8.98 10.81
CA ASP A 20 9.45 10.34 11.31
C ASP A 20 7.95 10.55 11.58
N ALA A 21 7.09 10.13 10.65
CA ALA A 21 5.64 10.21 10.81
C ALA A 21 5.13 9.30 11.94
N LEU A 22 5.60 8.05 12.01
CA LEU A 22 5.21 7.13 13.06
C LEU A 22 5.62 7.62 14.45
N GLU A 23 6.81 8.18 14.59
CA GLU A 23 7.32 8.80 15.81
C GLU A 23 6.40 9.94 16.25
N ALA A 24 6.13 10.89 15.34
CA ALA A 24 5.29 12.05 15.57
C ALA A 24 3.86 11.69 15.98
N LEU A 25 3.26 10.71 15.30
CA LEU A 25 1.90 10.25 15.58
C LEU A 25 1.75 9.58 16.95
N GLY A 26 2.85 9.19 17.59
CA GLY A 26 2.87 8.87 19.02
C GLY A 26 1.86 7.78 19.41
N THR A 27 1.00 8.10 20.38
CA THR A 27 -0.04 7.20 20.88
C THR A 27 -1.13 6.87 19.85
N GLN A 28 -1.26 7.66 18.77
CA GLN A 28 -2.20 7.37 17.69
C GLN A 28 -1.81 6.14 16.87
N ARG A 29 -0.57 5.61 17.03
CA ARG A 29 -0.09 4.38 16.37
C ARG A 29 -1.04 3.19 16.54
N GLY A 30 -1.83 3.13 17.61
CA GLY A 30 -2.85 2.10 17.81
C GLY A 30 -3.95 2.08 16.74
N ALA A 31 -4.18 3.19 16.05
CA ALA A 31 -5.15 3.32 14.96
C ALA A 31 -4.52 3.19 13.57
N LEU A 32 -3.19 3.10 13.46
CA LEU A 32 -2.48 3.11 12.18
C LEU A 32 -2.28 1.71 11.65
N ILE A 33 -2.45 1.56 10.34
CA ILE A 33 -2.18 0.35 9.59
C ILE A 33 -1.30 0.74 8.41
N LEU A 34 -0.07 0.22 8.36
CA LEU A 34 0.79 0.41 7.20
C LEU A 34 0.21 -0.34 6.00
N VAL A 35 0.03 0.39 4.90
CA VAL A 35 -0.45 -0.14 3.62
C VAL A 35 0.50 0.24 2.48
N GLY A 36 0.09 0.01 1.23
CA GLY A 36 0.87 0.43 0.07
C GLY A 36 2.16 -0.39 -0.14
N ALA A 37 3.09 0.18 -0.92
CA ALA A 37 4.29 -0.54 -1.36
C ALA A 37 5.19 -0.94 -0.17
N GLN A 38 5.37 -0.07 0.83
CA GLN A 38 6.20 -0.38 1.99
C GLN A 38 5.66 -1.55 2.82
N ALA A 39 4.34 -1.78 2.85
CA ALA A 39 3.73 -2.95 3.48
C ALA A 39 3.96 -4.22 2.66
N ILE A 40 3.86 -4.15 1.33
CA ILE A 40 4.12 -5.28 0.42
C ILE A 40 5.56 -5.78 0.59
N TYR A 41 6.53 -4.88 0.63
CA TYR A 41 7.95 -5.24 0.76
C TYR A 41 8.25 -5.99 2.07
N LEU A 42 7.50 -5.69 3.16
CA LEU A 42 7.59 -6.43 4.43
C LEU A 42 7.04 -7.86 4.36
N HIS A 43 6.27 -8.22 3.32
CA HIS A 43 5.74 -9.57 3.13
C HIS A 43 6.49 -10.36 2.07
N THR A 44 6.95 -9.71 1.00
CA THR A 44 7.58 -10.41 -0.13
C THR A 44 9.08 -10.59 0.06
N GLY A 45 9.72 -9.72 0.86
CA GLY A 45 11.17 -9.65 0.98
C GLY A 45 11.88 -9.42 -0.36
N PRO A 46 13.23 -9.46 -0.37
CA PRO A 46 14.03 -9.19 -1.56
C PRO A 46 14.08 -10.35 -2.57
N ALA A 47 13.53 -11.53 -2.25
CA ALA A 47 13.82 -12.77 -2.96
C ALA A 47 12.87 -13.11 -4.14
N GLY A 48 11.79 -12.35 -4.34
CA GLY A 48 10.70 -12.75 -5.25
C GLY A 48 10.76 -12.23 -6.68
N LEU A 49 11.50 -11.15 -6.96
CA LEU A 49 11.62 -10.52 -8.27
C LEU A 49 13.04 -10.02 -8.50
N SER A 50 13.49 -10.00 -9.76
CA SER A 50 14.77 -9.36 -10.13
C SER A 50 14.70 -7.82 -10.08
N ILE A 51 13.52 -7.27 -9.78
CA ILE A 51 13.25 -5.84 -9.78
C ILE A 51 13.43 -5.31 -8.35
N PRO A 52 14.27 -4.29 -8.12
CA PRO A 52 14.50 -3.73 -6.80
C PRO A 52 13.23 -3.07 -6.26
N GLU A 53 13.12 -3.07 -4.94
CA GLU A 53 12.07 -2.35 -4.22
C GLU A 53 12.25 -0.84 -4.41
N TYR A 54 11.18 -0.17 -4.83
CA TYR A 54 11.22 1.26 -5.13
C TYR A 54 9.91 1.95 -4.76
N THR A 55 9.99 2.83 -3.76
CA THR A 55 8.89 3.73 -3.43
C THR A 55 9.41 5.02 -2.83
N THR A 56 8.79 6.13 -3.23
CA THR A 56 9.04 7.48 -2.70
C THR A 56 8.04 7.86 -1.62
N ASP A 57 6.98 7.07 -1.46
CA ASP A 57 5.83 7.42 -0.64
C ASP A 57 5.64 6.37 0.47
N ALA A 58 4.94 6.78 1.52
CA ALA A 58 4.42 5.90 2.55
C ALA A 58 2.90 6.08 2.68
N ASP A 59 2.16 4.98 2.73
CA ASP A 59 0.71 5.00 2.86
C ASP A 59 0.31 4.43 4.23
N ILE A 60 -0.49 5.17 4.99
CA ILE A 60 -1.00 4.75 6.29
C ILE A 60 -2.53 4.81 6.26
N ALA A 61 -3.17 3.66 6.41
CA ALA A 61 -4.60 3.59 6.66
C ALA A 61 -4.89 3.84 8.14
N LEU A 62 -5.89 4.64 8.44
CA LEU A 62 -6.40 4.90 9.77
C LEU A 62 -7.66 4.06 10.00
N ASP A 63 -7.75 3.46 11.18
CA ASP A 63 -8.97 2.86 11.71
C ASP A 63 -9.63 3.88 12.66
N PRO A 64 -10.69 4.59 12.23
CA PRO A 64 -11.30 5.64 13.05
C PRO A 64 -11.88 5.12 14.37
N GLN A 65 -12.14 3.82 14.50
CA GLN A 65 -12.65 3.23 15.74
C GLN A 65 -11.63 3.29 16.89
N PHE A 66 -10.34 3.28 16.56
CA PHE A 66 -9.24 3.30 17.55
C PHE A 66 -8.53 4.66 17.63
N LEU A 67 -8.97 5.63 16.84
CA LEU A 67 -8.38 6.95 16.79
C LEU A 67 -8.85 7.79 17.99
N CYS A 68 -7.91 8.26 18.80
CA CYS A 68 -8.21 9.09 19.98
C CYS A 68 -8.34 10.56 19.58
N ASP A 69 -9.18 11.34 20.24
CA ASP A 69 -9.33 12.78 19.94
C ASP A 69 -8.02 13.59 20.06
N TYR A 70 -7.12 13.13 20.94
CA TYR A 70 -5.81 13.74 21.22
C TYR A 70 -4.69 12.69 21.29
N PRO A 71 -3.46 13.03 20.89
CA PRO A 71 -3.05 14.31 20.29
C PRO A 71 -3.61 14.50 18.87
N ARG A 72 -3.74 15.74 18.41
CA ARG A 72 -4.35 16.03 17.10
C ARG A 72 -3.40 15.64 15.97
N LEU A 73 -3.83 14.75 15.08
CA LEU A 73 -3.03 14.26 13.94
C LEU A 73 -2.33 15.39 13.15
N GLU A 74 -3.07 16.44 12.75
CA GLU A 74 -2.49 17.57 12.01
C GLU A 74 -1.40 18.30 12.81
N GLU A 75 -1.62 18.57 14.09
CA GLU A 75 -0.63 19.24 14.94
C GLU A 75 0.62 18.38 15.10
N THR A 76 0.45 17.08 15.34
CA THR A 76 1.58 16.14 15.50
C THR A 76 2.43 16.05 14.26
N ILE A 77 1.83 15.85 13.08
CA ILE A 77 2.60 15.66 11.84
C ILE A 77 3.26 16.98 11.40
N ARG A 78 2.60 18.13 11.60
CA ARG A 78 3.21 19.46 11.37
C ARG A 78 4.40 19.73 12.28
N SER A 79 4.29 19.35 13.55
CA SER A 79 5.41 19.50 14.50
C SER A 79 6.65 18.69 14.09
N ALA A 80 6.46 17.62 13.32
CA ALA A 80 7.53 16.82 12.73
C ALA A 80 8.02 17.32 11.35
N GLY A 81 7.61 18.52 10.94
CA GLY A 81 8.07 19.17 9.71
C GLY A 81 7.39 18.66 8.44
N PHE A 82 6.19 18.10 8.56
CA PHE A 82 5.35 17.80 7.41
C PHE A 82 4.38 18.94 7.14
N GLU A 83 4.20 19.26 5.86
CA GLU A 83 3.23 20.23 5.39
C GLU A 83 2.20 19.54 4.50
N PRO A 84 0.94 19.99 4.45
CA PRO A 84 0.01 19.49 3.45
C PRO A 84 0.57 19.72 2.05
N ASP A 85 0.38 18.74 1.16
CA ASP A 85 0.76 18.82 -0.26
C ASP A 85 0.08 20.01 -1.01
N GLY A 86 -0.97 20.58 -0.43
CA GLY A 86 -1.72 21.71 -0.99
C GLY A 86 -2.71 21.31 -2.10
N THR A 87 -2.53 20.15 -2.72
CA THR A 87 -3.42 19.63 -3.77
C THR A 87 -4.30 18.49 -3.25
N ASN A 88 -3.68 17.51 -2.59
CA ASN A 88 -4.37 16.28 -2.20
C ASN A 88 -4.67 16.25 -0.70
N VAL A 89 -5.95 16.07 -0.36
CA VAL A 89 -6.38 15.90 1.04
C VAL A 89 -5.70 14.66 1.62
N GLY A 90 -5.19 14.77 2.85
CA GLY A 90 -4.50 13.68 3.52
C GLY A 90 -3.10 13.36 3.00
N SER A 91 -2.58 14.12 2.02
CA SER A 91 -1.19 14.01 1.59
C SER A 91 -0.33 15.01 2.34
N TRP A 92 0.72 14.50 2.96
CA TRP A 92 1.66 15.26 3.78
C TRP A 92 3.07 15.11 3.18
N VAL A 93 3.72 16.23 2.92
CA VAL A 93 5.02 16.30 2.25
C VAL A 93 6.05 16.83 3.22
N THR A 94 7.26 16.29 3.16
CA THR A 94 8.41 16.89 3.80
C THR A 94 9.62 16.88 2.85
N GLN A 95 10.47 17.91 2.95
CA GLN A 95 11.68 18.01 2.13
C GLN A 95 12.84 17.31 2.84
N ARG A 96 13.59 16.50 2.10
CA ARG A 96 14.77 15.80 2.60
C ARG A 96 15.93 15.92 1.62
N ALA A 97 17.15 15.91 2.13
CA ALA A 97 18.34 15.92 1.29
C ALA A 97 18.72 14.49 0.87
N LEU A 98 18.92 14.28 -0.43
CA LEU A 98 19.50 13.06 -0.98
C LEU A 98 20.53 13.43 -2.05
N GLY A 99 21.78 13.04 -1.86
CA GLY A 99 22.87 13.37 -2.79
C GLY A 99 23.06 14.88 -3.01
N GLY A 100 22.84 15.70 -1.97
CA GLY A 100 22.94 17.16 -2.04
C GLY A 100 21.76 17.87 -2.72
N ARG A 101 20.68 17.15 -3.07
CA ARG A 101 19.46 17.72 -3.65
C ARG A 101 18.29 17.58 -2.69
N GLY A 102 17.39 18.57 -2.68
CA GLY A 102 16.10 18.47 -1.99
C GLY A 102 15.17 17.53 -2.74
N VAL A 103 14.58 16.58 -2.02
CA VAL A 103 13.60 15.62 -2.50
C VAL A 103 12.36 15.74 -1.63
N ALA A 104 11.21 15.94 -2.27
CA ALA A 104 9.91 15.87 -1.62
C ALA A 104 9.55 14.40 -1.38
N VAL A 105 9.24 14.05 -0.15
CA VAL A 105 8.80 12.70 0.25
C VAL A 105 7.41 12.80 0.85
N MET A 106 6.50 11.93 0.40
CA MET A 106 5.09 11.96 0.79
C MET A 106 4.73 10.88 1.81
N VAL A 107 3.86 11.25 2.74
CA VAL A 107 3.12 10.35 3.62
C VAL A 107 1.64 10.62 3.42
N ASP A 108 0.91 9.58 3.02
CA ASP A 108 -0.52 9.62 2.83
C ASP A 108 -1.24 9.05 4.06
N LEU A 109 -2.12 9.87 4.66
CA LEU A 109 -3.07 9.42 5.67
C LEU A 109 -4.41 9.14 5.01
N LEU A 110 -4.80 7.87 5.04
CA LEU A 110 -5.93 7.32 4.32
C LEU A 110 -6.94 6.75 5.31
N VAL A 111 -8.22 6.74 4.94
CA VAL A 111 -9.28 6.09 5.72
C VAL A 111 -10.08 5.22 4.75
N PRO A 112 -10.39 3.96 5.09
CA PRO A 112 -11.28 3.15 4.26
C PRO A 112 -12.62 3.87 4.05
N ALA A 113 -13.08 3.94 2.80
CA ALA A 113 -14.20 4.78 2.41
C ALA A 113 -15.49 4.44 3.19
N ALA A 114 -15.69 3.17 3.50
CA ALA A 114 -16.83 2.68 4.28
C ALA A 114 -16.90 3.23 5.71
N VAL A 115 -15.77 3.57 6.32
CA VAL A 115 -15.69 4.07 7.72
C VAL A 115 -15.27 5.54 7.83
N GLY A 116 -15.03 6.22 6.71
CA GLY A 116 -14.58 7.62 6.68
C GLY A 116 -15.69 8.66 6.85
N GLY A 117 -16.94 8.26 7.12
CA GLY A 117 -18.07 9.18 7.30
C GLY A 117 -18.55 9.87 6.01
N PRO A 118 -19.51 10.82 6.13
CA PRO A 118 -20.20 11.42 4.99
C PRO A 118 -19.32 12.36 4.14
N GLY A 119 -19.60 12.42 2.85
CA GLY A 119 -18.87 13.21 1.85
C GLY A 119 -18.14 12.34 0.83
N ARG A 120 -17.34 12.95 -0.05
CA ARG A 120 -16.62 12.21 -1.12
C ARG A 120 -15.13 12.02 -0.84
N ARG A 121 -14.37 13.09 -0.60
CA ARG A 121 -12.89 13.06 -0.54
C ARG A 121 -12.30 13.01 0.87
N GLY A 122 -12.57 14.00 1.72
CA GLY A 122 -12.03 14.03 3.09
C GLY A 122 -12.78 13.08 4.03
N ALA A 123 -12.05 12.40 4.91
CA ALA A 123 -12.64 11.60 5.99
C ALA A 123 -13.17 12.51 7.11
N ARG A 124 -14.21 12.11 7.83
CA ARG A 124 -14.77 12.86 8.97
C ARG A 124 -14.29 12.23 10.26
N LEU A 125 -13.20 12.77 10.81
CA LEU A 125 -12.48 12.16 11.93
C LEU A 125 -12.71 12.94 13.24
N GLY A 126 -13.94 13.41 13.47
CA GLY A 126 -14.34 14.11 14.69
C GLY A 126 -13.41 15.27 15.03
N ALA A 127 -12.71 15.12 16.16
CA ALA A 127 -11.64 16.00 16.61
C ALA A 127 -10.67 16.40 15.48
N HIS A 128 -10.20 15.46 14.66
CA HIS A 128 -9.17 15.75 13.66
C HIS A 128 -9.69 16.48 12.41
N GLY A 129 -10.98 16.81 12.37
CA GLY A 129 -11.61 17.49 11.25
C GLY A 129 -11.67 16.62 10.00
N SER A 130 -11.47 17.22 8.83
CA SER A 130 -11.65 16.52 7.55
C SER A 130 -10.62 16.77 6.47
N LYS A 131 -9.51 17.40 6.85
CA LYS A 131 -8.40 17.69 5.93
C LYS A 131 -7.20 16.78 6.17
N VAL A 132 -7.14 16.11 7.32
CA VAL A 132 -5.98 15.33 7.76
C VAL A 132 -5.81 14.01 7.02
N ALA A 133 -6.91 13.41 6.56
CA ALA A 133 -6.91 12.14 5.87
C ALA A 133 -8.01 12.11 4.81
N ARG A 134 -7.79 11.34 3.74
CA ARG A 134 -8.77 11.14 2.66
C ARG A 134 -9.35 9.73 2.66
N LYS A 135 -10.56 9.61 2.13
CA LYS A 135 -11.26 8.34 1.94
C LYS A 135 -10.73 7.61 0.72
N VAL A 136 -10.50 6.31 0.86
CA VAL A 136 -10.04 5.44 -0.22
C VAL A 136 -10.83 4.14 -0.20
N LYS A 137 -11.45 3.79 -1.32
CA LYS A 137 -12.13 2.51 -1.53
C LYS A 137 -11.08 1.41 -1.77
N GLY A 138 -11.31 0.22 -1.23
CA GLY A 138 -10.40 -0.93 -1.35
C GLY A 138 -9.42 -1.05 -0.19
N LEU A 139 -9.45 -0.14 0.80
CA LEU A 139 -8.67 -0.27 2.04
C LEU A 139 -9.43 -0.96 3.17
N GLU A 140 -10.72 -1.26 2.99
CA GLU A 140 -11.56 -1.85 4.03
C GLU A 140 -11.02 -3.21 4.51
N ALA A 141 -10.46 -3.99 3.59
CA ALA A 141 -9.83 -5.27 3.92
C ALA A 141 -8.67 -5.12 4.91
N ALA A 142 -7.96 -3.98 4.91
CA ALA A 142 -6.86 -3.72 5.84
C ALA A 142 -7.33 -3.56 7.29
N LEU A 143 -8.63 -3.29 7.53
CA LEU A 143 -9.20 -3.27 8.88
C LEU A 143 -9.29 -4.67 9.50
N VAL A 144 -9.34 -5.71 8.66
CA VAL A 144 -9.59 -7.10 9.05
C VAL A 144 -8.34 -7.95 8.87
N ASP A 145 -7.77 -7.99 7.66
CA ASP A 145 -6.53 -8.70 7.36
C ASP A 145 -5.33 -7.77 7.66
N LYS A 146 -4.87 -7.82 8.92
CA LYS A 146 -3.70 -7.10 9.43
C LYS A 146 -3.03 -7.87 10.56
N SER A 147 -1.74 -7.65 10.75
CA SER A 147 -0.98 -8.21 11.88
C SER A 147 -0.01 -7.18 12.44
N GLN A 148 0.32 -7.29 13.74
CA GLN A 148 1.35 -6.45 14.35
C GLN A 148 2.71 -6.87 13.78
N LYS A 149 3.45 -5.91 13.22
CA LYS A 149 4.82 -6.11 12.76
C LYS A 149 5.72 -4.96 13.22
N THR A 150 6.97 -5.33 13.42
CA THR A 150 8.05 -4.37 13.68
C THR A 150 8.49 -3.74 12.36
N VAL A 151 8.41 -2.42 12.28
CA VAL A 151 8.89 -1.62 11.15
C VAL A 151 10.12 -0.85 11.60
N SER A 152 11.28 -1.22 11.06
CA SER A 152 12.58 -0.63 11.40
C SER A 152 13.13 0.20 10.24
N ALA A 153 14.14 1.01 10.53
CA ALA A 153 14.93 1.65 9.48
C ALA A 153 15.65 0.62 8.60
N LEU A 154 15.93 1.02 7.36
CA LEU A 154 16.71 0.22 6.41
C LEU A 154 18.21 0.51 6.49
N GLU A 155 18.59 1.64 7.11
CA GLU A 155 19.98 2.05 7.30
C GLU A 155 20.45 1.72 8.72
N THR A 156 21.72 1.35 8.86
CA THR A 156 22.31 0.97 10.15
C THR A 156 22.51 2.14 11.12
N SER A 157 22.51 3.38 10.61
CA SER A 157 22.65 4.61 11.39
C SER A 157 21.38 5.04 12.12
N ASP A 158 20.21 4.54 11.71
CA ASP A 158 18.92 4.87 12.32
C ASP A 158 18.42 3.63 13.10
N ALA A 159 18.42 3.73 14.42
CA ALA A 159 17.99 2.63 15.29
C ALA A 159 16.48 2.61 15.56
N ARG A 160 15.71 3.55 14.98
CA ARG A 160 14.28 3.64 15.25
C ARG A 160 13.53 2.43 14.71
N SER A 161 12.58 1.98 15.50
CA SER A 161 11.69 0.87 15.17
C SER A 161 10.36 1.03 15.88
N PHE A 162 9.28 0.71 15.19
CA PHE A 162 7.92 0.82 15.72
C PHE A 162 7.13 -0.46 15.47
N ASN A 163 6.41 -0.92 16.49
CA ASN A 163 5.42 -1.97 16.33
C ASN A 163 4.08 -1.33 15.95
N ILE A 164 3.59 -1.64 14.75
CA ILE A 164 2.31 -1.14 14.22
C ILE A 164 1.58 -2.26 13.49
N ALA A 165 0.28 -2.06 13.24
CA ALA A 165 -0.42 -2.95 12.33
C ALA A 165 0.13 -2.77 10.91
N VAL A 166 0.35 -3.88 10.21
CA VAL A 166 0.66 -3.92 8.78
C VAL A 166 -0.44 -4.73 8.11
N ALA A 167 -1.03 -4.18 7.05
CA ALA A 167 -2.06 -4.90 6.31
C ALA A 167 -1.50 -6.21 5.75
N GLY A 168 -2.30 -7.27 5.80
CA GLY A 168 -1.93 -8.57 5.27
C GLY A 168 -1.89 -8.58 3.75
N PRO A 169 -1.29 -9.62 3.15
CA PRO A 169 -1.14 -9.71 1.70
C PRO A 169 -2.45 -9.61 0.92
N THR A 170 -3.54 -10.17 1.47
CA THR A 170 -4.83 -10.20 0.78
C THR A 170 -5.49 -8.83 0.80
N ALA A 171 -5.44 -8.11 1.93
CA ALA A 171 -5.85 -6.72 2.00
C ALA A 171 -5.05 -5.83 1.04
N LEU A 172 -3.74 -6.03 0.94
CA LEU A 172 -2.89 -5.30 0.01
C LEU A 172 -3.24 -5.59 -1.45
N LEU A 173 -3.48 -6.86 -1.80
CA LEU A 173 -3.94 -7.26 -3.12
C LEU A 173 -5.28 -6.59 -3.48
N VAL A 174 -6.27 -6.65 -2.58
CA VAL A 174 -7.56 -5.97 -2.73
C VAL A 174 -7.34 -4.48 -3.01
N SER A 175 -6.54 -3.79 -2.20
CA SER A 175 -6.28 -2.35 -2.37
C SER A 175 -5.65 -2.01 -3.73
N LYS A 176 -4.72 -2.83 -4.22
CA LYS A 176 -4.03 -2.61 -5.49
C LYS A 176 -4.97 -2.81 -6.67
N LEU A 177 -5.84 -3.81 -6.63
CA LEU A 177 -6.82 -4.08 -7.67
C LEU A 177 -7.81 -2.91 -7.86
N HIS A 178 -8.33 -2.36 -6.75
CA HIS A 178 -9.18 -1.16 -6.81
C HIS A 178 -8.42 0.05 -7.37
N LYS A 179 -7.18 0.24 -6.94
CA LYS A 179 -6.34 1.37 -7.41
C LYS A 179 -6.00 1.29 -8.90
N ILE A 180 -5.79 0.08 -9.43
CA ILE A 180 -5.60 -0.14 -10.87
C ILE A 180 -6.90 0.16 -11.62
N ALA A 181 -8.03 -0.36 -11.13
CA ALA A 181 -9.34 -0.18 -11.75
C ALA A 181 -9.76 1.31 -11.82
N ASP A 182 -9.52 2.07 -10.76
CA ASP A 182 -9.80 3.52 -10.71
C ASP A 182 -9.01 4.31 -11.77
N ARG A 183 -7.89 3.76 -12.26
CA ARG A 183 -6.97 4.39 -13.20
C ARG A 183 -7.02 3.80 -14.61
N GLU A 184 -7.89 2.84 -14.90
CA GLU A 184 -7.95 2.20 -16.23
C GLU A 184 -8.19 3.19 -17.38
N ASN A 185 -8.86 4.32 -17.08
CA ASN A 185 -9.12 5.38 -18.05
C ASN A 185 -8.07 6.51 -18.04
N GLU A 186 -7.06 6.42 -17.17
CA GLU A 186 -5.99 7.40 -17.02
C GLU A 186 -4.69 6.86 -17.64
N GLN A 187 -4.13 7.58 -18.62
CA GLN A 187 -2.85 7.21 -19.22
C GLN A 187 -1.71 7.57 -18.25
N GLY A 188 -0.93 6.60 -17.75
CA GLY A 188 0.24 6.92 -16.91
C GLY A 188 1.00 5.76 -16.28
N ARG A 189 2.28 6.01 -15.94
CA ARG A 189 3.23 5.05 -15.33
C ARG A 189 2.87 4.61 -13.91
N LEU A 190 2.01 5.37 -13.21
CA LEU A 190 1.62 5.05 -11.83
C LEU A 190 0.79 3.77 -11.74
N GLY A 191 -0.03 3.48 -12.75
CA GLY A 191 -0.76 2.21 -12.83
C GLY A 191 0.20 1.01 -12.98
N ASP A 192 1.25 1.16 -13.79
CA ASP A 192 2.23 0.09 -14.04
C ASP A 192 2.92 -0.37 -12.73
N LYS A 193 3.25 0.56 -11.83
CA LYS A 193 3.80 0.22 -10.50
C LYS A 193 2.82 -0.58 -9.64
N ASP A 194 1.54 -0.20 -9.61
CA ASP A 194 0.55 -0.93 -8.81
C ASP A 194 0.31 -2.35 -9.36
N ALA A 195 0.39 -2.54 -10.68
CA ALA A 195 0.33 -3.88 -11.29
C ALA A 195 1.59 -4.72 -11.00
N LEU A 196 2.77 -4.10 -10.96
CA LEU A 196 3.99 -4.78 -10.51
C LEU A 196 3.89 -5.22 -9.03
N ASP A 197 3.29 -4.39 -8.18
CA ASP A 197 3.03 -4.73 -6.78
C ASP A 197 2.06 -5.92 -6.63
N VAL A 198 1.07 -6.06 -7.53
CA VAL A 198 0.24 -7.28 -7.61
C VAL A 198 1.10 -8.50 -7.93
N LEU A 199 1.98 -8.42 -8.93
CA LEU A 199 2.89 -9.51 -9.27
C LEU A 199 3.82 -9.88 -8.11
N ARG A 200 4.35 -8.88 -7.37
CA ARG A 200 5.15 -9.10 -6.16
C ARG A 200 4.40 -9.95 -5.14
N LEU A 201 3.14 -9.60 -4.87
CA LEU A 201 2.29 -10.34 -3.95
C LEU A 201 2.04 -11.77 -4.44
N LEU A 202 1.65 -11.93 -5.71
CA LEU A 202 1.34 -13.25 -6.28
C LEU A 202 2.55 -14.19 -6.31
N ARG A 203 3.78 -13.68 -6.49
CA ARG A 203 5.01 -14.49 -6.46
C ARG A 203 5.59 -14.69 -5.07
N GLY A 204 5.51 -13.65 -4.22
CA GLY A 204 6.20 -13.61 -2.93
C GLY A 204 5.39 -14.14 -1.75
N VAL A 205 4.09 -14.37 -1.93
CA VAL A 205 3.19 -14.83 -0.86
C VAL A 205 2.58 -16.17 -1.25
N SER A 206 2.45 -17.07 -0.28
CA SER A 206 1.93 -18.41 -0.53
C SER A 206 0.46 -18.39 -0.93
N MET A 207 0.06 -19.35 -1.76
CA MET A 207 -1.32 -19.46 -2.23
C MET A 207 -2.30 -19.69 -1.06
N GLU A 208 -1.87 -20.46 -0.05
CA GLU A 208 -2.64 -20.74 1.16
C GLU A 208 -2.96 -19.46 1.94
N SER A 209 -2.02 -18.51 1.99
CA SER A 209 -2.23 -17.25 2.69
C SER A 209 -3.38 -16.44 2.08
N PHE A 210 -3.50 -16.42 0.75
CA PHE A 210 -4.63 -15.78 0.09
C PHE A 210 -5.92 -16.58 0.25
N ARG A 211 -5.86 -17.91 0.06
CA ARG A 211 -7.03 -18.79 0.18
C ARG A 211 -7.68 -18.70 1.56
N ASP A 212 -6.87 -18.63 2.62
CA ASP A 212 -7.39 -18.64 3.99
C ASP A 212 -7.90 -17.25 4.42
N ALA A 213 -7.36 -16.17 3.84
CA ALA A 213 -7.74 -14.80 4.18
C ALA A 213 -8.93 -14.25 3.36
N PHE A 214 -9.11 -14.64 2.09
CA PHE A 214 -10.21 -14.12 1.26
C PHE A 214 -11.62 -14.43 1.80
N PRO A 215 -11.96 -15.67 2.21
CA PRO A 215 -13.31 -16.01 2.67
C PRO A 215 -13.82 -15.17 3.85
N PRO A 216 -13.06 -14.96 4.96
CA PRO A 216 -13.52 -14.10 6.03
C PRO A 216 -13.65 -12.64 5.56
N LEU A 217 -12.75 -12.16 4.70
CA LEU A 217 -12.87 -10.81 4.12
C LEU A 217 -14.13 -10.64 3.29
N MET A 218 -14.45 -11.60 2.42
CA MET A 218 -15.66 -11.58 1.59
C MET A 218 -16.95 -11.67 2.42
N SER A 219 -16.90 -12.25 3.61
CA SER A 219 -18.05 -12.37 4.52
C SER A 219 -18.19 -11.21 5.50
N ASP A 220 -17.15 -10.39 5.64
CA ASP A 220 -17.14 -9.25 6.56
C ASP A 220 -18.12 -8.14 6.12
N LYS A 221 -18.71 -7.45 7.11
CA LYS A 221 -19.71 -6.41 6.85
C LYS A 221 -19.12 -5.16 6.17
N VAL A 222 -17.87 -4.82 6.48
CA VAL A 222 -17.19 -3.62 5.98
C VAL A 222 -16.32 -3.96 4.77
N ALA A 223 -15.50 -5.01 4.87
CA ALA A 223 -14.59 -5.43 3.80
C ALA A 223 -15.27 -6.25 2.69
N GLY A 224 -16.36 -6.96 2.99
CA GLY A 224 -17.02 -7.89 2.06
C GLY A 224 -17.31 -7.33 0.67
N PRO A 225 -17.97 -6.16 0.55
CA PRO A 225 -18.26 -5.55 -0.75
C PRO A 225 -17.01 -5.34 -1.60
N VAL A 226 -15.96 -4.73 -1.04
CA VAL A 226 -14.74 -4.42 -1.82
C VAL A 226 -13.89 -5.66 -2.08
N SER A 227 -13.90 -6.66 -1.19
CA SER A 227 -13.18 -7.91 -1.38
C SER A 227 -13.79 -8.79 -2.46
N ARG A 228 -15.14 -8.85 -2.55
CA ARG A 228 -15.82 -9.55 -3.66
C ARG A 228 -15.59 -8.85 -4.99
N GLU A 229 -15.69 -7.52 -5.01
CA GLU A 229 -15.38 -6.73 -6.21
C GLU A 229 -13.93 -6.95 -6.63
N ALA A 230 -12.98 -6.98 -5.70
CA ALA A 230 -11.58 -7.24 -6.00
C ALA A 230 -11.36 -8.62 -6.64
N ALA A 231 -12.07 -9.67 -6.25
CA ALA A 231 -11.97 -10.96 -6.94
C ALA A 231 -12.40 -10.87 -8.41
N SER A 232 -13.48 -10.13 -8.71
CA SER A 232 -13.88 -9.84 -10.10
C SER A 232 -12.89 -8.95 -10.85
N LEU A 233 -12.30 -7.96 -10.16
CA LEU A 233 -11.23 -7.12 -10.72
C LEU A 233 -9.99 -7.94 -11.06
N LEU A 234 -9.59 -8.87 -10.19
CA LEU A 234 -8.44 -9.75 -10.41
C LEU A 234 -8.62 -10.57 -11.69
N GLU A 235 -9.78 -11.23 -11.85
CA GLU A 235 -10.12 -11.97 -13.06
C GLU A 235 -10.04 -11.06 -14.29
N ARG A 236 -10.74 -9.92 -14.26
CA ARG A 236 -10.78 -9.01 -15.42
C ARG A 236 -9.43 -8.38 -15.78
N LEU A 237 -8.59 -8.08 -14.79
CA LEU A 237 -7.35 -7.34 -14.99
C LEU A 237 -6.15 -8.24 -15.29
N PHE A 238 -6.18 -9.50 -14.88
CA PHE A 238 -5.00 -10.36 -14.89
C PHE A 238 -5.25 -11.79 -15.37
N SER A 239 -6.44 -12.20 -15.83
CA SER A 239 -6.68 -13.60 -16.24
C SER A 239 -5.87 -14.05 -17.45
N GLU A 240 -5.52 -13.13 -18.35
CA GLU A 240 -4.80 -13.42 -19.59
C GLU A 240 -3.48 -12.65 -19.67
N PRO A 241 -2.47 -13.14 -20.42
CA PRO A 241 -1.23 -12.40 -20.62
C PRO A 241 -1.46 -11.02 -21.27
N ASP A 242 -2.48 -10.89 -22.11
CA ASP A 242 -2.89 -9.64 -22.73
C ASP A 242 -3.91 -8.85 -21.89
N SER A 243 -4.24 -9.27 -20.68
CA SER A 243 -5.06 -8.45 -19.80
C SER A 243 -4.33 -7.15 -19.42
N THR A 244 -5.10 -6.09 -19.16
CA THR A 244 -4.55 -4.76 -18.92
C THR A 244 -3.55 -4.74 -17.76
N GLY A 245 -3.89 -5.37 -16.63
CA GLY A 245 -2.99 -5.50 -15.48
C GLY A 245 -1.73 -6.31 -15.79
N SER A 246 -1.85 -7.43 -16.51
CA SER A 246 -0.71 -8.25 -16.93
C SER A 246 0.29 -7.45 -17.78
N ARG A 247 -0.20 -6.66 -18.75
CA ARG A 247 0.66 -5.78 -19.57
C ARG A 247 1.27 -4.64 -18.76
N MET A 248 0.52 -4.08 -17.81
CA MET A 248 1.01 -3.03 -16.91
C MET A 248 2.19 -3.54 -16.07
N ALA A 249 2.05 -4.72 -15.47
CA ALA A 249 3.13 -5.37 -14.72
C ALA A 249 4.35 -5.67 -15.61
N ALA A 250 4.12 -6.18 -16.83
CA ALA A 250 5.18 -6.43 -17.81
C ALA A 250 5.97 -5.16 -18.20
N ARG A 251 5.28 -4.03 -18.41
CA ARG A 251 5.94 -2.74 -18.69
C ARG A 251 6.76 -2.24 -17.51
N ALA A 252 6.24 -2.37 -16.28
CA ALA A 252 6.98 -1.98 -15.08
C ALA A 252 8.19 -2.88 -14.79
N ALA A 253 8.12 -4.15 -15.20
CA ALA A 253 9.21 -5.11 -15.04
C ALA A 253 10.33 -4.96 -16.07
N ALA A 254 10.01 -4.47 -17.27
CA ALA A 254 10.97 -4.30 -18.34
C ALA A 254 11.95 -3.13 -18.05
N PRO A 255 13.22 -3.25 -18.47
CA PRO A 255 13.86 -4.38 -19.17
C PRO A 255 14.43 -5.45 -18.21
N MET A 256 14.20 -5.34 -16.91
CA MET A 256 14.84 -6.20 -15.91
C MET A 256 14.33 -7.65 -15.96
N GLU A 257 13.06 -7.84 -16.32
CA GLU A 257 12.49 -9.15 -16.66
C GLU A 257 11.84 -9.13 -18.05
N PRO A 258 11.83 -10.26 -18.80
CA PRO A 258 11.19 -10.34 -20.11
C PRO A 258 9.68 -10.09 -20.01
N ALA A 259 9.19 -9.09 -20.76
CA ALA A 259 7.80 -8.64 -20.69
C ALA A 259 6.77 -9.77 -20.95
N GLU A 260 7.02 -10.63 -21.94
CA GLU A 260 6.14 -11.76 -22.28
C GLU A 260 6.04 -12.78 -21.13
N THR A 261 7.19 -13.15 -20.54
CA THR A 261 7.24 -14.06 -19.40
C THR A 261 6.55 -13.45 -18.17
N THR A 262 6.75 -12.16 -17.91
CA THR A 262 6.10 -11.45 -16.81
C THR A 262 4.59 -11.44 -16.96
N ALA A 263 4.08 -11.11 -18.16
CA ALA A 263 2.65 -11.11 -18.44
C ALA A 263 2.03 -12.51 -18.31
N ALA A 264 2.68 -13.53 -18.88
CA ALA A 264 2.23 -14.93 -18.76
C ALA A 264 2.22 -15.41 -17.30
N SER A 265 3.23 -15.02 -16.52
CA SER A 265 3.29 -15.34 -15.09
C SER A 265 2.17 -14.70 -14.28
N CYS A 266 1.79 -13.45 -14.59
CA CYS A 266 0.64 -12.80 -13.96
C CYS A 266 -0.65 -13.59 -14.20
N ALA A 267 -0.87 -14.01 -15.45
CA ALA A 267 -2.03 -14.79 -15.86
C ALA A 267 -2.11 -16.15 -15.17
N ALA A 268 -1.02 -16.91 -15.18
CA ALA A 268 -0.96 -18.22 -14.54
C ALA A 268 -1.25 -18.14 -13.03
N LEU A 269 -0.55 -17.27 -12.30
CA LEU A 269 -0.74 -17.11 -10.85
C LEU A 269 -2.14 -16.61 -10.50
N THR A 270 -2.72 -15.76 -11.34
CA THR A 270 -4.11 -15.31 -11.19
C THR A 270 -5.08 -16.47 -11.38
N GLY A 271 -4.88 -17.30 -12.40
CA GLY A 271 -5.69 -18.49 -12.64
C GLY A 271 -5.66 -19.48 -11.48
N ASP A 272 -4.49 -19.69 -10.88
CA ASP A 272 -4.31 -20.53 -9.70
C ASP A 272 -5.07 -19.97 -8.49
N LEU A 273 -4.94 -18.67 -8.21
CA LEU A 273 -5.66 -18.01 -7.12
C LEU A 273 -7.18 -18.07 -7.32
N LEU A 274 -7.69 -17.71 -8.50
CA LEU A 274 -9.13 -17.76 -8.77
C LEU A 274 -9.68 -19.19 -8.67
N SER A 275 -8.91 -20.19 -9.10
CA SER A 275 -9.27 -21.59 -8.95
C SER A 275 -9.30 -22.04 -7.49
N ALA A 276 -8.36 -21.55 -6.67
CA ALA A 276 -8.35 -21.82 -5.23
C ALA A 276 -9.57 -21.19 -4.53
N LEU A 277 -9.96 -19.97 -4.90
CA LEU A 277 -11.11 -19.28 -4.33
C LEU A 277 -12.46 -19.91 -4.70
N ARG A 278 -12.56 -20.61 -5.85
CA ARG A 278 -13.78 -21.33 -6.26
C ARG A 278 -13.97 -22.67 -5.55
N LYS A 279 -12.90 -23.24 -4.99
CA LYS A 279 -12.87 -24.58 -4.37
C LYS A 279 -13.06 -24.55 -2.85
N GLY A 280 -12.89 -23.38 -2.22
CA GLY A 280 -13.14 -23.15 -0.79
C GLY A 280 -14.51 -22.56 -0.55
#